data_AF-A0A838DNS0-F1
#
_entry.id   AF-A0A838DNS0-F1
#
_cell.length_a   1.000
_cell.length_b   1.000
_cell.length_c   1.000
_cell.angle_alpha   90.00
_cell.angle_beta   90.00
_cell.angle_gamma   90.00
#
_symmetry.space_group_name_H-M   'P 1'
#
loop_
_entity.id
_entity.type
_entity.pdbx_description
1 polymer ?
#
loop_
_entity_poly.entity_id
_entity_poly.type
_entity_poly.pdbx_seq_one_letter_code
_entity_poly.pdbx_strand_id
1 'polypeptide(L)'
;MPPNVKFTVFFTEISAKPFGHAEYVGDVITRGDGSGESTFHLITFVAFAADNRHPVTSVDQSGDASGIQLEHVGMWFDGVDNARLVLGDSTIAGTPFDGGGGTKHAGPQAMTDGQTLPVI
;
A
#
# COMPACT_ATOMS: atom_id res chain seq x y z
N MET A 1 8.45 1.09 -16.87
CA MET A 1 7.49 0.19 -16.19
C MET A 1 6.58 -0.46 -17.25
N PRO A 2 5.81 -1.52 -16.95
CA PRO A 2 4.83 -2.07 -17.89
C PRO A 2 3.90 -0.96 -18.40
N PRO A 3 3.61 -0.87 -19.70
CA PRO A 3 2.81 0.22 -20.25
C PRO A 3 1.32 0.11 -19.91
N ASN A 4 0.64 1.24 -19.73
CA ASN A 4 -0.79 1.33 -19.45
C ASN A 4 -1.24 0.55 -18.20
N VAL A 5 -0.41 0.55 -17.15
CA VAL A 5 -0.70 -0.09 -15.87
C VAL A 5 -0.87 0.97 -14.79
N LYS A 6 -1.92 0.81 -13.98
CA LYS A 6 -2.13 1.59 -12.77
C LYS A 6 -1.50 0.88 -11.57
N PHE A 7 -0.74 1.64 -10.81
CA PHE A 7 -0.20 1.27 -9.53
C PHE A 7 -0.76 2.20 -8.46
N THR A 8 -0.95 1.66 -7.26
CA THR A 8 -1.51 2.39 -6.13
C THR A 8 -0.47 2.49 -5.03
N VAL A 9 -0.28 3.71 -4.52
CA VAL A 9 0.72 4.05 -3.51
C VAL A 9 0.04 4.13 -2.16
N PHE A 10 0.66 3.51 -1.16
CA PHE A 10 0.21 3.53 0.24
C PHE A 10 1.35 3.95 1.15
N PHE A 11 1.00 4.61 2.25
CA PHE A 11 1.78 4.54 3.47
C PHE A 11 1.46 3.25 4.20
N THR A 12 2.47 2.59 4.77
CA THR A 12 2.31 1.35 5.52
C THR A 12 3.19 1.36 6.77
N GLU A 13 2.80 0.60 7.79
CA GLU A 13 3.79 0.06 8.74
C GLU A 13 4.72 -0.93 8.02
N ILE A 14 5.91 -1.25 8.58
CA ILE A 14 6.74 -2.35 8.04
C ILE A 14 5.87 -3.60 8.00
N SER A 15 5.42 -4.00 6.80
CA SER A 15 4.38 -5.02 6.69
C SER A 15 4.97 -6.39 7.04
N ALA A 16 4.53 -6.94 8.16
CA ALA A 16 4.57 -8.36 8.46
C ALA A 16 3.14 -8.92 8.43
N LYS A 17 2.99 -10.23 8.20
CA LYS A 17 1.69 -10.90 8.32
C LYS A 17 1.12 -10.72 9.73
N PRO A 18 -0.21 -10.58 9.92
CA PRO A 18 -1.26 -10.30 8.92
C PRO A 18 -1.27 -8.79 8.63
N PHE A 19 -1.27 -8.38 7.36
CA PHE A 19 -1.10 -6.99 6.91
C PHE A 19 -1.67 -5.96 7.89
N GLY A 20 -0.80 -5.06 8.36
CA GLY A 20 -1.17 -4.04 9.32
C GLY A 20 -1.79 -2.81 8.67
N HIS A 21 -1.54 -1.65 9.26
CA HIS A 21 -2.19 -0.41 8.86
C HIS A 21 -1.63 0.14 7.54
N ALA A 22 -2.50 0.72 6.74
CA ALA A 22 -2.13 1.39 5.51
C ALA A 22 -3.03 2.59 5.23
N GLU A 23 -2.46 3.61 4.60
CA GLU A 23 -3.17 4.82 4.19
C GLU A 23 -2.94 5.03 2.68
N TYR A 24 -4.03 5.22 1.94
CA TYR A 24 -3.96 5.51 0.51
C TYR A 24 -3.32 6.88 0.28
N VAL A 25 -2.32 6.91 -0.59
CA VAL A 25 -1.59 8.15 -0.95
C VAL A 25 -2.06 8.67 -2.31
N GLY A 26 -2.17 7.79 -3.30
CA GLY A 26 -2.44 8.17 -4.68
C GLY A 26 -2.06 7.09 -5.68
N ASP A 27 -2.23 7.42 -6.97
CA ASP A 27 -2.00 6.47 -8.06
C ASP A 27 -0.83 6.92 -8.95
N VAL A 28 -0.13 5.95 -9.54
CA VAL A 28 0.84 6.13 -10.64
C VAL A 28 0.33 5.35 -11.84
N ILE A 29 0.09 6.04 -12.95
CA ILE A 29 -0.37 5.41 -14.20
C ILE A 29 0.77 5.51 -15.22
N THR A 30 1.19 4.37 -15.76
CA THR A 30 2.17 4.34 -16.84
C THR A 30 1.51 4.60 -18.19
N ARG A 31 2.20 5.34 -19.06
CA ARG A 31 1.80 5.62 -20.44
C ARG A 31 2.07 4.41 -21.34
N GLY A 32 1.68 4.51 -22.60
CA GLY A 32 1.88 3.46 -23.60
C GLY A 32 3.35 3.11 -23.89
N ASP A 33 4.28 4.01 -23.57
CA ASP A 33 5.73 3.78 -23.64
C ASP A 33 6.34 3.26 -22.33
N GLY A 34 5.52 3.05 -21.29
CA GLY A 34 5.95 2.59 -19.98
C GLY A 34 6.52 3.67 -19.05
N SER A 35 6.54 4.94 -19.48
CA SER A 35 6.88 6.08 -18.62
C SER A 35 5.70 6.45 -17.71
N GLY A 36 5.96 7.00 -16.53
CA GLY A 36 4.91 7.46 -15.61
C GLY A 36 5.52 8.37 -14.55
N GLU A 37 4.77 9.38 -14.13
CA GLU A 37 5.22 10.33 -13.11
C GLU A 37 4.01 10.77 -12.28
N SER A 38 4.15 10.68 -10.96
CA SER A 38 3.28 11.31 -9.98
C SER A 38 4.16 11.94 -8.91
N THR A 39 3.84 13.18 -8.51
CA THR A 39 4.54 13.86 -7.41
C THR A 39 3.60 13.96 -6.23
N PHE A 40 4.05 13.45 -5.09
CA PHE A 40 3.30 13.50 -3.83
C PHE A 40 4.07 14.37 -2.82
N HIS A 41 3.43 15.41 -2.31
CA HIS A 41 3.95 16.19 -1.18
C HIS A 41 3.28 15.68 0.10
N LEU A 42 3.96 14.79 0.79
CA LEU A 42 3.39 14.08 1.93
C LEU A 42 4.17 14.39 3.21
N ILE A 43 3.47 14.39 4.34
CA ILE A 43 4.07 14.54 5.67
C ILE A 43 3.94 13.19 6.38
N THR A 44 4.98 12.38 6.31
CA THR A 44 4.99 11.01 6.88
C THR A 44 4.95 11.00 8.41
N PHE A 45 5.43 12.07 9.06
CA PHE A 45 5.44 12.20 10.53
C PHE A 45 4.06 12.18 11.20
N VAL A 46 2.96 12.30 10.44
CA VAL A 46 1.59 12.32 10.95
C VAL A 46 0.69 11.29 10.24
N ALA A 47 1.27 10.42 9.40
CA ALA A 47 0.52 9.28 8.87
C ALA A 47 0.43 8.24 9.98
N PHE A 48 -0.72 8.16 10.64
CA PHE A 48 -0.97 7.19 11.69
C PHE A 48 -2.32 6.51 11.49
N ALA A 49 -2.41 5.27 11.93
CA ALA A 49 -3.69 4.60 12.08
C ALA A 49 -4.00 4.40 13.57
N ALA A 50 -5.25 4.67 13.93
CA ALA A 50 -5.77 4.32 15.25
C ALA A 50 -5.84 2.80 15.39
N ASP A 51 -5.07 2.23 16.31
CA ASP A 51 -5.09 0.81 16.65
C ASP A 51 -5.75 0.61 18.02
N ASN A 52 -6.81 -0.19 18.06
CA ASN A 52 -7.51 -0.55 19.29
C ASN A 52 -7.13 -1.94 19.83
N ARG A 53 -6.24 -2.68 19.15
CA ARG A 53 -5.82 -4.03 19.57
C ARG A 53 -4.99 -3.96 20.85
N HIS A 54 -4.31 -2.84 21.08
CA HIS A 54 -3.60 -2.50 22.31
C HIS A 54 -3.83 -1.01 22.65
N PRO A 55 -4.97 -0.67 23.25
CA PRO A 55 -5.29 0.73 23.56
C PRO A 55 -4.30 1.21 24.63
N VAL A 56 -3.50 2.21 24.26
CA VAL A 56 -2.82 3.10 25.22
C VAL A 56 -3.42 4.48 25.05
N THR A 57 -3.34 5.32 26.07
CA THR A 57 -3.87 6.69 26.01
C THR A 57 -3.15 7.47 24.90
N SER A 58 -3.80 7.68 23.75
CA SER A 58 -3.29 8.64 22.76
C SER A 58 -3.21 10.03 23.38
N VAL A 59 -2.11 10.73 23.05
CA VAL A 59 -1.91 12.14 23.39
C VAL A 59 -2.84 13.09 22.62
N ASP A 60 -3.65 12.59 21.68
CA ASP A 60 -4.66 13.35 20.92
C ASP A 60 -6.05 13.47 21.59
N GLN A 61 -6.09 13.34 22.92
CA GLN A 61 -7.14 13.82 23.83
C GLN A 61 -8.44 13.01 23.96
N SER A 62 -8.60 11.85 23.32
CA SER A 62 -9.74 10.95 23.62
C SER A 62 -9.39 9.75 24.51
N GLY A 63 -8.11 9.34 24.53
CA GLY A 63 -7.63 8.25 25.39
C GLY A 63 -7.99 6.82 24.95
N ASP A 64 -8.72 6.66 23.84
CA ASP A 64 -9.26 5.37 23.38
C ASP A 64 -8.52 4.76 22.16
N ALA A 65 -7.54 5.47 21.60
CA ALA A 65 -6.74 5.01 20.47
C ALA A 65 -5.24 5.06 20.80
N SER A 66 -4.44 4.14 20.27
CA SER A 66 -2.98 4.32 20.14
C SER A 66 -2.63 4.44 18.65
N GLY A 67 -1.70 5.33 18.29
CA GLY A 67 -1.31 5.52 16.89
C GLY A 67 -0.19 4.57 16.48
N ILE A 68 -0.33 3.88 15.34
CA ILE A 68 0.80 3.24 14.65
C ILE A 68 1.30 4.19 13.56
N GLN A 69 2.58 4.51 13.58
CA GLN A 69 3.23 5.33 12.54
C GLN A 69 3.36 4.54 11.24
N LEU A 70 2.93 5.14 10.13
CA LEU A 70 3.04 4.61 8.77
C LEU A 70 4.26 5.23 8.08
N GLU A 71 5.46 4.79 8.49
CA GLU A 71 6.72 5.42 8.09
C GLU A 71 7.26 4.97 6.72
N HIS A 72 6.55 4.05 6.04
CA HIS A 72 7.01 3.46 4.78
C HIS A 72 6.08 3.74 3.62
N VAL A 73 6.66 3.98 2.46
CA VAL A 73 5.94 4.05 1.19
C VAL A 73 6.08 2.74 0.44
N GLY A 74 4.94 2.18 0.04
CA GLY A 74 4.89 1.05 -0.89
C GLY A 74 3.97 1.33 -2.07
N MET A 75 4.24 0.64 -3.18
CA MET A 75 3.45 0.73 -4.40
C MET A 75 3.02 -0.67 -4.83
N TRP A 76 1.73 -0.87 -5.07
CA TRP A 76 1.15 -2.15 -5.51
C TRP A 76 0.57 -2.03 -6.91
N PHE A 77 0.49 -3.16 -7.62
CA PHE A 77 -0.41 -3.23 -8.77
C PHE A 77 -1.85 -3.00 -8.30
N ASP A 78 -2.57 -2.06 -8.89
CA ASP A 78 -3.96 -1.79 -8.51
C ASP A 78 -4.90 -2.96 -8.84
N GLY A 79 -4.52 -3.78 -9.84
CA GLY A 79 -5.29 -4.93 -10.29
C GLY A 79 -4.45 -6.20 -10.39
N VAL A 80 -4.94 -7.28 -9.77
CA VAL A 80 -4.32 -8.62 -9.77
C VAL A 80 -4.30 -9.20 -11.18
N ASP A 81 -5.31 -8.93 -12.01
CA ASP A 81 -5.33 -9.41 -13.40
C ASP A 81 -4.27 -8.72 -14.27
N ASN A 82 -4.04 -7.42 -14.06
CA ASN A 82 -2.94 -6.71 -14.69
C ASN A 82 -1.59 -7.26 -14.21
N ALA A 83 -1.44 -7.54 -12.91
CA ALA A 83 -0.23 -8.17 -12.39
C ALA A 83 0.03 -9.54 -13.01
N ARG A 84 -0.99 -10.41 -13.09
CA ARG A 84 -0.90 -11.73 -13.72
C ARG A 84 -0.47 -11.65 -15.18
N LEU A 85 -1.04 -10.71 -15.94
CA LEU A 85 -0.70 -10.50 -17.34
C LEU A 85 0.75 -10.01 -17.49
N VAL A 86 1.13 -8.99 -16.72
CA VAL A 86 2.45 -8.36 -16.78
C VAL A 86 3.56 -9.32 -16.34
N LEU A 87 3.33 -10.06 -15.26
CA LEU A 87 4.32 -10.95 -14.65
C LEU A 87 4.28 -12.36 -15.26
N GLY A 88 3.31 -12.66 -16.12
CA GLY A 88 3.18 -13.96 -16.80
C GLY A 88 2.81 -15.11 -15.87
N ASP A 89 2.14 -14.83 -14.76
CA ASP A 89 1.78 -15.81 -13.73
C ASP A 89 0.31 -15.65 -13.32
N SER A 90 -0.54 -16.58 -13.75
CA SER A 90 -1.98 -16.57 -13.44
C SER A 90 -2.30 -16.97 -12.00
N THR A 91 -1.33 -17.47 -11.24
CA THR A 91 -1.52 -17.98 -9.87
C THR A 91 -1.34 -16.90 -8.79
N ILE A 92 -0.87 -15.71 -9.18
CA ILE A 92 -0.73 -14.56 -8.28
C ILE A 92 -2.04 -14.31 -7.53
N ALA A 93 -1.94 -14.31 -6.20
CA ALA A 93 -3.07 -14.00 -5.32
C ALA A 93 -3.26 -12.49 -5.19
N GLY A 94 -4.50 -12.07 -4.95
CA GLY A 94 -4.79 -10.67 -4.67
C GLY A 94 -4.30 -10.25 -3.29
N THR A 95 -4.00 -8.96 -3.15
CA THR A 95 -3.67 -8.29 -1.88
C THR A 95 -4.78 -7.27 -1.52
N PRO A 96 -4.90 -6.85 -0.25
CA PRO A 96 -5.93 -5.89 0.17
C PRO A 96 -5.62 -4.42 -0.18
N PHE A 97 -4.54 -4.15 -0.92
CA PHE A 97 -4.04 -2.80 -1.21
C PHE A 97 -4.70 -2.19 -2.46
N ASP A 98 -6.02 -2.25 -2.52
CA ASP A 98 -6.88 -1.65 -3.56
C ASP A 98 -7.87 -0.61 -2.98
N GLY A 99 -7.81 -0.36 -1.65
CA GLY A 99 -8.73 0.54 -0.96
C GLY A 99 -10.15 0.01 -0.79
N GLY A 100 -10.40 -1.28 -1.10
CA GLY A 100 -11.71 -1.92 -1.03
C GLY A 100 -11.92 -2.80 0.21
N GLY A 101 -13.16 -2.88 0.69
CA GLY A 101 -13.59 -3.96 1.59
C GLY A 101 -14.06 -5.18 0.78
N GLY A 102 -13.55 -6.37 1.08
CA GLY A 102 -14.02 -7.63 0.47
C GLY A 102 -12.92 -8.41 -0.26
N THR A 103 -13.23 -8.89 -1.47
CA THR A 103 -12.29 -9.65 -2.32
C THR A 103 -11.02 -8.83 -2.56
N LYS A 104 -9.86 -9.48 -2.54
CA LYS A 104 -8.57 -8.83 -2.76
C LYS A 104 -8.34 -8.60 -4.25
N HIS A 105 -8.33 -7.36 -4.73
CA HIS A 105 -8.19 -7.07 -6.16
C HIS A 105 -6.83 -6.49 -6.53
N ALA A 106 -6.02 -6.01 -5.59
CA ALA A 106 -4.66 -5.54 -5.91
C ALA A 106 -3.72 -6.71 -6.20
N GLY A 107 -2.72 -6.50 -7.05
CA GLY A 107 -1.63 -7.46 -7.27
C GLY A 107 -0.54 -7.36 -6.19
N PRO A 108 0.66 -7.91 -6.44
CA PRO A 108 1.77 -7.87 -5.49
C PRO A 108 2.38 -6.45 -5.39
N GLN A 109 3.24 -6.25 -4.39
CA GLN A 109 4.00 -5.01 -4.26
C GLN A 109 5.02 -4.90 -5.39
N ALA A 110 5.07 -3.75 -6.05
CA ALA A 110 6.00 -3.40 -7.12
C ALA A 110 7.23 -2.63 -6.60
N MET A 111 7.07 -1.85 -5.51
CA MET A 111 8.15 -1.07 -4.88
C MET A 111 7.88 -0.87 -3.39
N THR A 112 8.96 -0.74 -2.62
CA THR A 112 8.98 -0.32 -1.21
C THR A 112 10.22 0.54 -0.95
N ASP A 113 10.15 1.46 0.01
CA ASP A 113 11.28 2.29 0.47
C ASP A 113 12.10 1.69 1.62
N GLY A 114 11.66 0.57 2.21
CA GLY A 114 12.30 0.03 3.41
C GLY A 114 12.14 -1.47 3.65
N GLN A 115 11.27 -2.18 2.90
CA GLN A 115 11.15 -3.63 3.04
C GLN A 115 12.29 -4.37 2.34
N THR A 116 13.00 -5.20 3.11
CA THR A 116 14.04 -6.09 2.59
C THR A 116 13.49 -7.42 2.06
N LEU A 117 12.19 -7.71 2.28
CA LEU A 117 11.51 -8.92 1.83
C LEU A 117 10.22 -8.58 1.07
N PRO A 118 9.88 -9.30 -0.04
CA PRO A 118 8.64 -9.11 -0.77
C PRO A 118 7.41 -9.39 0.12
N VAL A 119 6.44 -8.48 0.06
CA VAL A 119 5.12 -8.68 0.67
C VAL A 119 4.21 -9.41 -0.31
N ILE A 120 4.02 -10.71 -0.07
CA ILE A 120 3.16 -11.63 -0.84
C ILE A 120 1.88 -11.99 -0.09
#